data_AF-A0A4R9EQR3-F1
#
_entry.id   AF-A0A4R9EQR3-F1
#
_cell.length_a   1.000
_cell.length_b   1.000
_cell.length_c   1.000
_cell.angle_alpha   90.00
_cell.angle_beta   90.00
_cell.angle_gamma   90.00
#
_symmetry.space_group_name_H-M   'P 1'
#
loop_
_entity.id
_entity.type
_entity.pdbx_description
1 polymer ?
#
loop_
_entity_poly.entity_id
_entity_poly.type
_entity_poly.pdbx_seq_one_letter_code
_entity_poly.pdbx_strand_id
1 'polypeptide(L)' 'EGRSAAGRALSAGAVTAAVVAAVRHTETPYDRLLMSGVPRGEARRRIAAAVEATLSAWRTAPSGRAASA' A
#
# COMPACT_ATOMS: atom_id res chain seq x y z
N GLU A 1 1.46 -6.99 -19.85
CA GLU A 1 0.45 -8.05 -19.70
C GLU A 1 -0.40 -7.71 -18.47
N GLY A 2 -1.71 -7.89 -18.53
CA GLY A 2 -2.65 -7.31 -17.55
C GLY A 2 -4.09 -7.20 -18.06
N ARG A 3 -4.36 -7.68 -19.28
CA ARG A 3 -5.67 -7.65 -19.93
C ARG A 3 -6.46 -8.96 -19.78
N SER A 4 -6.00 -9.90 -18.95
CA SER A 4 -6.72 -11.14 -18.65
C SER A 4 -8.04 -10.82 -17.94
N ALA A 5 -9.09 -11.62 -18.18
CA ALA A 5 -10.42 -11.42 -17.59
C ALA A 5 -10.41 -11.28 -16.06
N ALA A 6 -9.48 -11.98 -15.38
CA ALA A 6 -9.25 -11.87 -13.94
C ALA A 6 -8.83 -10.46 -13.49
N GLY A 7 -8.07 -9.73 -14.31
CA GLY A 7 -7.67 -8.34 -14.04
C GLY A 7 -8.83 -7.35 -14.15
N ARG A 8 -9.85 -7.65 -14.96
CA ARG A 8 -11.09 -6.84 -15.06
C ARG A 8 -12.10 -7.13 -13.94
N ALA A 9 -12.01 -8.30 -13.30
CA ALA A 9 -12.91 -8.72 -12.24
C ALA A 9 -12.51 -8.24 -10.84
N LEU A 10 -11.42 -7.48 -10.69
CA LEU A 10 -10.98 -6.99 -9.38
C LEU A 10 -11.85 -5.82 -8.94
N SER A 11 -12.51 -5.97 -7.78
CA SER A 11 -13.24 -4.86 -7.17
C SER A 11 -12.27 -3.76 -6.72
N ALA A 12 -12.75 -2.51 -6.67
CA ALA A 12 -11.95 -1.40 -6.12
C ALA A 12 -11.42 -1.70 -4.71
N GLY A 13 -12.23 -2.38 -3.87
CA GLY A 13 -11.80 -2.83 -2.55
C GLY A 13 -10.64 -3.83 -2.59
N ALA A 14 -10.62 -4.74 -3.55
CA ALA A 14 -9.53 -5.69 -3.72
C ALA A 14 -8.24 -5.01 -4.20
N VAL A 15 -8.34 -4.02 -5.09
CA VAL A 15 -7.19 -3.19 -5.48
C VAL A 15 -6.65 -2.43 -4.27
N THR A 16 -7.51 -1.77 -3.50
CA THR A 16 -7.12 -1.04 -2.29
C THR A 16 -6.41 -1.97 -1.29
N ALA A 17 -6.95 -3.16 -1.05
CA ALA A 17 -6.35 -4.13 -0.16
C ALA A 17 -4.96 -4.59 -0.64
N ALA A 18 -4.79 -4.79 -1.95
CA ALA A 18 -3.51 -5.15 -2.54
C ALA A 18 -2.47 -4.02 -2.39
N VAL A 19 -2.86 -2.76 -2.63
CA VAL A 19 -1.98 -1.60 -2.47
C VAL A 19 -1.56 -1.44 -1.00
N VAL A 20 -2.51 -1.53 -0.06
CA VAL A 20 -2.21 -1.49 1.38
C VAL A 20 -1.24 -2.61 1.78
N ALA A 21 -1.45 -3.82 1.25
CA ALA A 21 -0.56 -4.94 1.50
C ALA A 21 0.86 -4.66 0.97
N ALA A 22 0.99 -4.16 -0.27
CA ALA A 22 2.27 -3.80 -0.85
C ALA A 22 3.00 -2.76 0.01
N VAL A 23 2.36 -1.62 0.32
CA VAL A 23 2.94 -0.55 1.15
C VAL A 23 3.41 -1.07 2.50
N ARG A 24 2.61 -1.90 3.16
CA ARG A 24 3.01 -2.52 4.43
C ARG A 24 4.35 -3.27 4.32
N HIS A 25 4.56 -4.02 3.25
CA HIS A 25 5.75 -4.85 3.11
C HIS A 25 6.95 -4.09 2.52
N THR A 26 6.74 -3.07 1.70
CA THR A 26 7.84 -2.35 1.02
C THR A 26 8.23 -1.05 1.72
N GLU A 27 7.27 -0.29 2.23
CA GLU A 27 7.49 1.07 2.74
C GLU A 27 7.53 1.15 4.27
N THR A 28 7.42 0.01 4.97
CA THR A 28 7.41 -0.01 6.44
C THR A 28 8.31 -1.13 6.98
N PRO A 29 8.77 -1.05 8.25
CA PRO A 29 9.61 -2.09 8.85
C PRO A 29 8.81 -3.35 9.23
N TYR A 30 7.63 -3.60 8.65
CA TYR A 30 6.74 -4.71 9.01
C TYR A 30 7.46 -6.06 9.03
N ASP A 31 8.20 -6.39 7.98
CA ASP A 31 8.88 -7.67 7.88
C ASP A 31 10.01 -7.79 8.92
N ARG A 32 10.72 -6.69 9.21
CA ARG A 32 11.71 -6.65 10.27
C ARG A 32 11.08 -6.88 11.65
N LEU A 33 9.91 -6.29 11.93
CA LEU A 33 9.18 -6.51 13.18
C LEU A 33 8.76 -7.97 13.34
N LEU A 34 8.29 -8.61 12.26
CA LEU A 34 7.95 -10.02 12.29
C LEU A 34 9.18 -10.90 12.52
N MET A 35 10.29 -10.61 11.85
CA MET A 35 11.56 -11.32 12.03
C MET A 35 12.13 -11.15 13.45
N SER A 36 11.87 -10.02 14.11
CA SER A 36 12.25 -9.80 15.52
C SER A 36 11.25 -10.39 16.52
N GLY A 37 10.28 -11.19 16.08
CA GLY A 37 9.32 -11.88 16.94
C GLY A 37 8.14 -11.03 17.42
N VAL A 38 7.92 -9.84 16.85
CA VAL A 38 6.76 -9.02 17.21
C VAL A 38 5.48 -9.68 16.69
N PRO A 39 4.44 -9.86 17.51
CA PRO A 39 3.17 -10.43 17.07
C PRO A 39 2.54 -9.62 15.93
N ARG A 40 1.94 -10.30 14.95
CA ARG A 40 1.34 -9.66 13.74
C ARG A 40 0.40 -8.50 14.07
N GLY A 41 -0.45 -8.65 15.09
CA GLY A 41 -1.38 -7.59 15.51
C GLY A 41 -0.66 -6.34 16.01
N GLU A 42 0.39 -6.53 16.81
CA GLU A 42 1.21 -5.43 17.33
C GLU A 42 2.05 -4.79 16.21
N ALA A 43 2.66 -5.59 15.33
CA ALA A 43 3.39 -5.08 14.18
C ALA A 43 2.49 -4.22 13.28
N ARG A 44 1.25 -4.66 13.02
CA ARG A 44 0.24 -3.89 12.27
C ARG A 44 -0.12 -2.57 12.95
N ARG A 45 -0.33 -2.58 14.28
CA ARG A 45 -0.61 -1.34 15.03
C ARG A 45 0.53 -0.33 14.91
N ARG A 46 1.78 -0.79 15.05
CA ARG A 46 2.96 0.09 14.99
C ARG A 46 3.13 0.77 13.64
N ILE A 47 2.86 0.06 12.54
CA ILE A 47 3.06 0.61 11.19
C ILE A 47 1.83 1.36 10.65
N ALA A 48 0.68 1.31 11.32
CA ALA A 48 -0.59 1.83 10.77
C ALA A 48 -0.48 3.29 10.32
N ALA A 49 0.12 4.14 11.15
CA ALA A 49 0.35 5.54 10.83
C ALA A 49 1.28 5.75 9.62
N ALA A 50 2.31 4.91 9.49
CA ALA A 50 3.25 4.98 8.36
C ALA A 50 2.56 4.58 7.04
N VAL A 51 1.77 3.51 7.06
CA VAL A 51 0.97 3.08 5.90
C VAL A 51 0.02 4.21 5.46
N GLU A 52 -0.73 4.79 6.40
CA GLU A 52 -1.66 5.88 6.09
C GLU A 52 -0.95 7.13 5.57
N ALA A 53 0.20 7.49 6.13
CA ALA A 53 1.01 8.61 5.67
C ALA A 53 1.49 8.41 4.23
N THR A 54 2.01 7.23 3.89
CA THR A 54 2.44 6.90 2.52
C THR A 54 1.28 6.98 1.53
N LEU A 55 0.14 6.37 1.86
CA LEU A 55 -1.05 6.42 1.00
C LEU A 55 -1.59 7.85 0.85
N SER A 56 -1.52 8.66 1.90
CA SER A 56 -1.91 10.06 1.86
C SER A 56 -0.99 10.88 0.96
N ALA A 57 0.32 10.69 1.08
CA ALA A 57 1.32 11.34 0.24
C ALA A 57 1.11 11.03 -1.26
N TRP A 58 0.73 9.80 -1.61
CA TRP A 58 0.42 9.44 -3.00
C TRP A 58 -0.87 10.08 -3.52
N ARG A 59 -1.86 10.32 -2.65
CA ARG A 59 -3.09 11.03 -3.02
C ARG A 59 -2.87 12.52 -3.23
N THR A 60 -1.92 13.12 -2.51
CA THR A 60 -1.62 14.56 -2.57
C THR A 60 -0.49 14.90 -3.53
N ALA A 61 0.35 13.93 -3.90
CA ALA A 61 1.32 14.11 -4.97
C ALA A 61 0.57 14.48 -6.26
N PRO A 62 0.91 15.61 -6.92
CA PRO A 62 0.29 15.93 -8.20
C PRO A 62 0.58 14.78 -9.16
N SER A 63 -0.49 14.13 -9.62
CA SER A 63 -0.42 13.13 -10.67
C SER A 63 0.37 13.74 -11.83
N GLY A 64 1.54 13.18 -12.13
CA GLY A 64 2.45 13.71 -13.15
C GLY A 64 1.86 13.66 -14.56
N ARG A 65 1.06 14.67 -14.92
CA ARG A 65 0.75 15.30 -16.23
C ARG A 65 -0.56 16.11 -16.07
N ALA A 66 -0.70 17.39 -16.43
CA ALA A 66 0.13 18.26 -17.25
C ALA A 66 -0.10 19.73 -16.86
N ALA A 67 0.97 20.44 -16.49
CA ALA A 67 1.08 21.85 -16.86
C ALA A 67 1.47 21.85 -18.34
N SER A 68 0.47 21.92 -19.22
CA SER A 68 0.71 22.34 -20.59
C SER A 68 0.83 23.85 -20.59
N ALA A 69 1.82 24.32 -21.33
CA ALA A 69 2.16 25.72 -21.59
C ALA A 69 0.99 26.55 -22.10
#